data_AF-A0A6L7Q0F1-F1
#
_entry.id   AF-A0A6L7Q0F1-F1
#
_cell.length_a   1.000
_cell.length_b   1.000
_cell.length_c   1.000
_cell.angle_alpha   90.00
_cell.angle_beta   90.00
_cell.angle_gamma   90.00
#
_symmetry.space_group_name_H-M   'P 1'
#
loop_
_entity.id
_entity.type
_entity.pdbx_description
1 polymer ?
#
loop_
_entity_poly.entity_id
_entity_poly.type
_entity_poly.pdbx_seq_one_letter_code
_entity_poly.pdbx_strand_id
1 'polypeptide(L)'
;MRQYFSDRELGEQPRMDTEISPEVWRGIAWLIQKRNNKGVLGDLKQFEAEICAEIPELLEVPRELSGSWYEAWDITAFDQPPLHVIMDTIEFCWNALADRAPYNKRGREVQLEFEEDINRIFRRNLLAFNLTEQGNVERTLPEVVGSTLKYVAFQTGDDDLDELLEGACEKFLVPD
;
A
#
# COMPACT_ATOMS: atom_id res chain seq x y z
N MET A 1 0.11 1.38 -19.34
CA MET A 1 -0.85 1.49 -18.21
C MET A 1 -2.29 1.31 -18.69
N ARG A 2 -3.04 0.38 -18.08
CA ARG A 2 -4.45 0.11 -18.45
C ARG A 2 -5.37 1.09 -17.74
N GLN A 3 -6.06 1.95 -18.48
CA GLN A 3 -7.03 2.91 -17.94
C GLN A 3 -8.47 2.37 -18.04
N TYR A 4 -9.25 2.52 -16.99
CA TYR A 4 -10.69 2.26 -17.01
C TYR A 4 -11.44 3.40 -17.68
N PHE A 5 -12.72 3.17 -17.97
CA PHE A 5 -13.61 4.19 -18.53
C PHE A 5 -13.67 5.44 -17.65
N SER A 6 -13.87 5.28 -16.34
CA SER A 6 -13.94 6.40 -15.38
C SER A 6 -12.68 7.26 -15.37
N ASP A 7 -11.50 6.64 -15.55
CA ASP A 7 -10.22 7.36 -15.51
C ASP A 7 -10.10 8.30 -16.72
N ARG A 8 -10.71 7.93 -17.86
CA ARG A 8 -10.76 8.77 -19.08
C ARG A 8 -11.82 9.85 -19.02
N GLU A 9 -12.96 9.57 -18.39
CA GLU A 9 -14.08 10.53 -18.30
C GLU A 9 -13.89 11.57 -17.20
N LEU A 10 -13.37 11.15 -16.05
CA LEU A 10 -13.29 11.97 -14.83
C LEU A 10 -11.89 12.53 -14.57
N GLY A 11 -10.87 12.00 -15.25
CA GLY A 11 -9.47 12.32 -14.98
C GLY A 11 -8.98 11.77 -13.64
N GLU A 12 -7.79 12.22 -13.21
CA GLU A 12 -7.25 11.88 -11.90
C GLU A 12 -7.98 12.66 -10.80
N GLN A 13 -8.39 11.94 -9.76
CA GLN A 13 -9.03 12.51 -8.58
C GLN A 13 -8.00 12.75 -7.46
N PRO A 14 -8.18 13.79 -6.64
CA PRO A 14 -7.29 14.06 -5.52
C PRO A 14 -7.31 12.90 -4.52
N ARG A 15 -6.10 12.46 -4.12
CA ARG A 15 -5.89 11.35 -3.19
C ARG A 15 -5.65 11.92 -1.80
N MET A 16 -6.59 11.68 -0.91
CA MET A 16 -6.61 12.27 0.44
C MET A 16 -6.77 11.21 1.53
N ASP A 17 -7.21 10.01 1.15
CA ASP A 17 -7.57 8.98 2.11
C ASP A 17 -6.32 8.23 2.59
N THR A 18 -6.25 7.96 3.88
CA THR A 18 -5.15 7.20 4.50
C THR A 18 -5.63 5.91 5.16
N GLU A 19 -6.94 5.69 5.19
CA GLU A 19 -7.55 4.49 5.73
C GLU A 19 -7.75 3.47 4.61
N ILE A 20 -7.17 2.28 4.78
CA ILE A 20 -7.47 1.15 3.91
C ILE A 20 -8.81 0.56 4.36
N SER A 21 -9.76 0.36 3.47
CA SER A 21 -10.99 -0.38 3.80
C SER A 21 -10.77 -1.90 3.74
N PRO A 22 -11.64 -2.71 4.36
CA PRO A 22 -11.53 -4.17 4.30
C PRO A 22 -11.59 -4.70 2.85
N GLU A 23 -12.37 -4.07 1.97
CA GLU A 23 -12.46 -4.42 0.55
C GLU A 23 -11.16 -4.13 -0.19
N VAL A 24 -10.51 -3.01 0.13
CA VAL A 24 -9.20 -2.66 -0.45
C VAL A 24 -8.14 -3.65 0.01
N TRP A 25 -8.09 -3.96 1.30
CA TRP A 25 -7.19 -4.97 1.84
C TRP A 25 -7.40 -6.32 1.15
N ARG A 26 -8.65 -6.82 1.07
CA ARG A 26 -8.97 -8.08 0.37
C ARG A 26 -8.50 -8.06 -1.09
N GLY A 27 -8.61 -6.92 -1.77
CA GLY A 27 -8.09 -6.74 -3.13
C GLY A 27 -6.56 -6.88 -3.21
N ILE A 28 -5.83 -6.28 -2.26
CA ILE A 28 -4.37 -6.36 -2.14
C ILE A 28 -3.95 -7.79 -1.77
N ALA A 29 -4.55 -8.39 -0.74
CA ALA A 29 -4.30 -9.75 -0.31
C ALA A 29 -4.51 -10.75 -1.45
N TRP A 30 -5.59 -10.62 -2.22
CA TRP A 30 -5.83 -11.48 -3.38
C TRP A 30 -4.80 -11.29 -4.50
N LEU A 31 -4.33 -10.06 -4.71
CA LEU A 31 -3.26 -9.76 -5.66
C LEU A 31 -1.95 -10.47 -5.29
N ILE A 32 -1.62 -10.49 -4.00
CA ILE A 32 -0.45 -11.17 -3.43
C ILE A 32 -0.63 -12.69 -3.53
N GLN A 33 -1.76 -13.22 -3.05
CA GLN A 33 -2.05 -14.67 -3.10
C GLN A 33 -1.98 -15.21 -4.52
N LYS A 34 -2.53 -14.47 -5.51
CA LYS A 34 -2.46 -14.86 -6.92
C LYS A 34 -1.03 -14.95 -7.44
N ARG A 35 -0.12 -14.08 -7.00
CA ARG A 35 1.30 -14.12 -7.37
C ARG A 35 2.01 -15.28 -6.69
N ASN A 36 1.68 -15.54 -5.41
CA ASN A 36 2.20 -16.68 -4.67
C ASN A 36 1.78 -18.01 -5.30
N ASN A 37 0.50 -18.16 -5.66
CA ASN A 37 -0.02 -19.37 -6.33
C ASN A 37 0.61 -19.63 -7.71
N LYS A 38 1.23 -18.61 -8.33
CA LYS A 38 2.01 -18.76 -9.57
C LYS A 38 3.48 -19.12 -9.33
N GLY A 39 3.88 -19.29 -8.07
CA GLY A 39 5.26 -19.53 -7.64
C GLY A 39 6.18 -18.31 -7.72
N VAL A 40 5.63 -17.12 -8.02
CA VAL A 40 6.44 -15.91 -8.25
C VAL A 40 6.95 -15.32 -6.94
N LEU A 41 6.27 -15.60 -5.82
CA LEU A 41 6.73 -15.22 -4.48
C LEU A 41 7.46 -16.38 -3.77
N GLY A 42 7.79 -17.46 -4.48
CA GLY A 42 8.44 -18.65 -3.90
C GLY A 42 7.47 -19.82 -3.66
N ASP A 43 7.97 -20.86 -3.02
CA ASP A 43 7.11 -21.94 -2.50
C ASP A 43 6.21 -21.40 -1.39
N LEU A 44 4.97 -21.90 -1.30
CA LEU A 44 3.97 -21.40 -0.35
C LEU A 44 4.47 -21.42 1.10
N LYS A 45 5.12 -22.51 1.53
CA LYS A 45 5.59 -22.65 2.91
C LYS A 45 6.79 -21.77 3.20
N GLN A 46 7.66 -21.59 2.20
CA GLN A 46 8.80 -20.70 2.32
C GLN A 46 8.32 -19.24 2.43
N PHE A 47 7.41 -18.83 1.55
CA PHE A 47 6.84 -17.49 1.59
C PHE A 47 6.15 -17.19 2.92
N GLU A 48 5.32 -18.13 3.42
CA GLU A 48 4.70 -18.03 4.74
C GLU A 48 5.74 -17.85 5.85
N ALA A 49 6.77 -18.71 5.88
CA ALA A 49 7.78 -18.66 6.93
C ALA A 49 8.57 -17.34 6.92
N GLU A 50 8.92 -16.82 5.75
CA GLU A 50 9.67 -15.58 5.61
C GLU A 50 8.81 -14.36 5.96
N ILE A 51 7.59 -14.26 5.41
CA ILE A 51 6.74 -13.10 5.69
C ILE A 51 6.34 -13.04 7.16
N CYS A 52 6.07 -14.17 7.81
CA CYS A 52 5.75 -14.20 9.23
C CYS A 52 6.97 -13.97 10.12
N ALA A 53 8.18 -14.19 9.61
CA ALA A 53 9.42 -13.88 10.33
C ALA A 53 9.78 -12.39 10.26
N GLU A 54 9.51 -11.73 9.12
CA GLU A 54 9.74 -10.29 8.96
C GLU A 54 8.57 -9.44 9.49
N ILE A 55 7.34 -9.96 9.46
CA ILE A 55 6.11 -9.27 9.87
C ILE A 55 5.31 -10.16 10.84
N PRO A 56 5.80 -10.37 12.06
CA PRO A 56 5.15 -11.25 13.04
C PRO A 56 3.73 -10.79 13.42
N GLU A 57 3.44 -9.49 13.36
CA GLU A 57 2.14 -8.89 13.64
C GLU A 57 1.04 -9.42 12.70
N LEU A 58 1.40 -9.89 11.51
CA LEU A 58 0.45 -10.50 10.58
C LEU A 58 -0.19 -11.78 11.17
N LEU A 59 0.51 -12.51 12.05
CA LEU A 59 -0.03 -13.68 12.73
C LEU A 59 -1.03 -13.35 13.83
N GLU A 60 -1.02 -12.11 14.32
CA GLU A 60 -1.96 -11.64 15.35
C GLU A 60 -3.31 -11.22 14.73
N VAL A 61 -3.34 -11.02 13.41
CA VAL A 61 -4.54 -10.64 12.68
C VAL A 61 -5.53 -11.81 12.69
N PRO A 62 -6.79 -11.59 13.11
CA PRO A 62 -7.82 -12.62 13.05
C PRO A 62 -7.95 -13.18 11.63
N ARG A 63 -8.18 -14.49 11.51
CA ARG A 63 -8.38 -15.15 10.22
C ARG A 63 -9.52 -16.13 10.25
N GLU A 64 -10.31 -16.14 9.19
CA GLU A 64 -11.33 -17.16 8.98
C GLU A 64 -10.66 -18.48 8.57
N LEU A 65 -10.73 -19.49 9.43
CA LEU A 65 -10.23 -20.82 9.10
C LEU A 65 -11.27 -21.53 8.21
N SER A 66 -10.82 -22.04 7.08
CA SER A 66 -11.66 -22.71 6.08
C SER A 66 -12.25 -24.05 6.58
N GLY A 67 -11.81 -24.56 7.73
CA GLY A 67 -12.25 -25.84 8.29
C GLY A 67 -11.70 -27.05 7.53
N SER A 68 -10.82 -26.83 6.55
CA SER A 68 -10.07 -27.86 5.85
C SER A 68 -8.99 -28.44 6.76
N TRP A 69 -8.68 -29.73 6.63
CA TRP A 69 -7.53 -30.36 7.30
C TRP A 69 -6.22 -30.17 6.50
N TYR A 70 -6.31 -29.53 5.34
CA TYR A 70 -5.20 -29.08 4.49
C TYR A 70 -5.33 -27.56 4.34
N GLU A 71 -4.99 -26.80 5.38
CA GLU A 71 -4.97 -25.34 5.29
C GLU A 71 -3.59 -24.93 4.76
N ALA A 72 -3.53 -24.82 3.44
CA ALA A 72 -2.51 -24.01 2.79
C ALA A 72 -2.65 -22.57 3.33
N TRP A 73 -1.53 -21.95 3.72
CA TRP A 73 -1.53 -20.55 4.13
C TRP A 73 -2.16 -19.66 3.06
N ASP A 74 -3.10 -18.82 3.49
CA ASP A 74 -3.90 -17.97 2.62
C ASP A 74 -3.99 -16.56 3.21
N ILE A 75 -3.30 -15.61 2.58
CA ILE A 75 -3.31 -14.22 3.03
C ILE A 75 -4.70 -13.58 2.90
N THR A 76 -5.59 -14.15 2.07
CA THR A 76 -6.95 -13.63 1.90
C THR A 76 -7.91 -14.01 3.03
N ALA A 77 -7.50 -14.95 3.89
CA ALA A 77 -8.28 -15.38 5.06
C ALA A 77 -8.16 -14.42 6.24
N PHE A 78 -7.14 -13.55 6.26
CA PHE A 78 -6.95 -12.56 7.32
C PHE A 78 -7.96 -11.42 7.17
N ASP A 79 -8.54 -11.04 8.30
CA ASP A 79 -9.21 -9.75 8.45
C ASP A 79 -8.23 -8.61 8.14
N GLN A 80 -8.74 -7.38 8.07
CA GLN A 80 -7.89 -6.25 7.76
C GLN A 80 -6.83 -6.01 8.85
N PRO A 81 -5.52 -6.09 8.52
CA PRO A 81 -4.45 -5.77 9.44
C PRO A 81 -4.37 -4.26 9.74
N PRO A 82 -3.63 -3.86 10.79
CA PRO A 82 -3.23 -2.47 10.96
C PRO A 82 -2.50 -1.93 9.72
N LEU A 83 -2.62 -0.62 9.47
CA LEU A 83 -2.09 0.03 8.27
C LEU A 83 -0.60 -0.29 8.02
N HIS A 84 0.25 -0.20 9.05
CA HIS A 84 1.69 -0.46 8.92
C HIS A 84 1.97 -1.91 8.48
N VAL A 85 1.27 -2.89 9.04
CA VAL A 85 1.37 -4.32 8.63
C VAL A 85 1.01 -4.48 7.15
N ILE A 86 0.00 -3.76 6.66
CA ILE A 86 -0.38 -3.78 5.23
C ILE A 86 0.76 -3.21 4.37
N MET A 87 1.35 -2.10 4.77
CA MET A 87 2.45 -1.46 4.03
C MET A 87 3.69 -2.36 4.02
N ASP A 88 4.11 -2.86 5.18
CA ASP A 88 5.25 -3.78 5.31
C ASP A 88 5.04 -5.02 4.44
N THR A 89 3.81 -5.55 4.38
CA THR A 89 3.48 -6.70 3.53
C THR A 89 3.66 -6.40 2.04
N ILE A 90 3.30 -5.18 1.60
CA ILE A 90 3.49 -4.74 0.22
C ILE A 90 4.98 -4.59 -0.09
N GLU A 91 5.75 -3.95 0.79
CA GLU A 91 7.20 -3.74 0.60
C GLU A 91 7.96 -5.08 0.59
N PHE A 92 7.65 -5.97 1.54
CA PHE A 92 8.19 -7.33 1.59
C PHE A 92 7.92 -8.08 0.27
N CYS A 93 6.68 -8.04 -0.21
CA CYS A 93 6.33 -8.67 -1.50
C CYS A 93 7.13 -8.06 -2.65
N TRP A 94 7.24 -6.74 -2.72
CA TRP A 94 8.00 -6.07 -3.79
C TRP A 94 9.48 -6.48 -3.79
N ASN A 95 10.10 -6.57 -2.62
CA ASN A 95 11.49 -7.00 -2.46
C ASN A 95 11.68 -8.46 -2.89
N ALA A 96 10.80 -9.36 -2.45
CA ALA A 96 10.84 -10.77 -2.81
C ALA A 96 10.74 -11.01 -4.34
N LEU A 97 10.02 -10.14 -5.07
CA LEU A 97 9.84 -10.29 -6.53
C LEU A 97 11.11 -10.06 -7.35
N ALA A 98 12.10 -9.29 -6.85
CA ALA A 98 13.35 -9.07 -7.57
C ALA A 98 14.10 -10.39 -7.82
N ASP A 99 14.23 -11.19 -6.77
CA ASP A 99 15.04 -12.40 -6.76
C ASP A 99 14.27 -13.64 -7.24
N ARG A 100 12.94 -13.58 -7.25
CA ARG A 100 12.05 -14.72 -7.54
C ARG A 100 11.36 -14.62 -8.90
N ALA A 101 11.82 -13.70 -9.76
CA ALA A 101 11.25 -13.57 -11.08
C ALA A 101 11.34 -14.89 -11.87
N PRO A 102 10.29 -15.23 -12.64
CA PRO A 102 10.35 -16.38 -13.55
C PRO A 102 11.51 -16.25 -14.52
N TYR A 103 12.08 -17.37 -14.95
CA TYR A 103 13.27 -17.40 -15.83
C TYR A 103 13.15 -16.57 -17.12
N ASN A 104 11.92 -16.31 -17.59
CA ASN A 104 11.62 -15.58 -18.81
C ASN A 104 11.32 -14.09 -18.59
N LYS A 105 11.41 -13.59 -17.36
CA LYS A 105 11.24 -12.18 -17.00
C LYS A 105 12.40 -11.70 -16.13
N ARG A 106 12.67 -10.41 -16.17
CA ARG A 106 13.63 -9.79 -15.23
C ARG A 106 12.94 -9.45 -13.91
N GLY A 107 13.67 -9.51 -12.79
CA GLY A 107 13.22 -9.06 -11.47
C GLY A 107 12.46 -7.74 -11.51
N ARG A 108 13.09 -6.72 -12.10
CA ARG A 108 12.50 -5.38 -12.24
C ARG A 108 11.22 -5.35 -13.06
N GLU A 109 11.07 -6.20 -14.08
CA GLU A 109 9.82 -6.25 -14.87
C GLU A 109 8.66 -6.76 -14.00
N VAL A 110 8.89 -7.75 -13.16
CA VAL A 110 7.88 -8.30 -12.25
C VAL A 110 7.55 -7.30 -11.14
N GLN A 111 8.55 -6.60 -10.62
CA GLN A 111 8.37 -5.52 -9.64
C GLN A 111 7.55 -4.36 -10.23
N LEU A 112 7.85 -3.93 -11.46
CA LEU A 112 7.09 -2.89 -12.16
C LEU A 112 5.61 -3.30 -12.33
N GLU A 113 5.35 -4.54 -12.71
CA GLU A 113 3.97 -5.06 -12.81
C GLU A 113 3.24 -5.05 -11.46
N PHE A 114 3.95 -5.34 -10.36
CA PHE A 114 3.37 -5.27 -9.01
C PHE A 114 3.14 -3.83 -8.55
N GLU A 115 4.11 -2.95 -8.78
CA GLU A 115 4.05 -1.51 -8.54
C GLU A 115 2.85 -0.87 -9.26
N GLU A 116 2.68 -1.16 -10.56
CA GLU A 116 1.53 -0.68 -11.33
C GLU A 116 0.19 -1.20 -10.81
N ASP A 117 0.14 -2.44 -10.31
CA ASP A 117 -1.07 -3.05 -9.76
C ASP A 117 -1.45 -2.43 -8.41
N ILE A 118 -0.49 -2.30 -7.49
CA ILE A 118 -0.70 -1.69 -6.16
C ILE A 118 -1.07 -0.21 -6.31
N ASN A 119 -0.29 0.57 -7.06
CA ASN A 119 -0.57 2.00 -7.25
C ASN A 119 -1.90 2.24 -7.96
N ARG A 120 -2.36 1.31 -8.80
CA ARG A 120 -3.71 1.39 -9.37
C ARG A 120 -4.79 1.16 -8.31
N ILE A 121 -4.61 0.23 -7.37
CA ILE A 121 -5.53 0.06 -6.24
C ILE A 121 -5.55 1.33 -5.40
N PHE A 122 -4.39 1.90 -5.04
CA PHE A 122 -4.32 3.14 -4.28
C PHE A 122 -5.02 4.30 -4.98
N ARG A 123 -4.68 4.57 -6.25
CA ARG A 123 -5.30 5.66 -7.03
C ARG A 123 -6.82 5.53 -7.13
N ARG A 124 -7.33 4.33 -7.38
CA ARG A 124 -8.77 4.11 -7.57
C ARG A 124 -9.60 4.16 -6.29
N ASN A 125 -8.96 4.01 -5.13
CA ASN A 125 -9.58 4.17 -3.82
C ASN A 125 -9.18 5.51 -3.17
N LEU A 126 -8.63 6.46 -3.95
CA LEU A 126 -8.23 7.79 -3.50
C LEU A 126 -7.23 7.78 -2.33
N LEU A 127 -6.47 6.70 -2.21
CA LEU A 127 -5.49 6.51 -1.16
C LEU A 127 -4.24 7.33 -1.45
N ALA A 128 -3.85 8.13 -0.45
CA ALA A 128 -2.68 8.99 -0.43
C ALA A 128 -1.39 8.19 -0.19
N PHE A 129 -1.20 7.09 -0.92
CA PHE A 129 -0.02 6.25 -0.89
C PHE A 129 0.50 5.97 -2.31
N ASN A 130 1.80 5.75 -2.42
CA ASN A 130 2.46 5.26 -3.62
C ASN A 130 3.55 4.27 -3.23
N LEU A 131 3.56 3.10 -3.86
CA LEU A 131 4.72 2.22 -3.90
C LEU A 131 5.72 2.79 -4.91
N THR A 132 6.92 3.14 -4.45
CA THR A 132 7.97 3.75 -5.27
C THR A 132 8.74 2.72 -6.08
N GLU A 133 9.55 3.20 -7.02
CA GLU A 133 10.46 2.36 -7.80
C GLU A 133 11.55 1.68 -6.96
N GLN A 134 11.77 2.17 -5.73
CA GLN A 134 12.69 1.60 -4.75
C GLN A 134 12.04 0.55 -3.85
N GLY A 135 10.72 0.36 -3.96
CA GLY A 135 9.98 -0.61 -3.16
C GLY A 135 9.43 -0.09 -1.84
N ASN A 136 9.54 1.21 -1.57
CA ASN A 136 8.99 1.83 -0.35
C ASN A 136 7.56 2.33 -0.61
N VAL A 137 6.67 2.20 0.37
CA VAL A 137 5.37 2.85 0.35
C VAL A 137 5.48 4.23 1.01
N GLU A 138 5.30 5.27 0.21
CA GLU A 138 5.35 6.65 0.66
C GLU A 138 3.96 7.27 0.67
N ARG A 139 3.70 8.13 1.68
CA ARG A 139 2.52 8.99 1.68
C ARG A 139 2.61 9.98 0.53
N THR A 140 1.61 10.00 -0.32
CA THR A 140 1.47 11.04 -1.35
C THR A 140 0.82 12.25 -0.70
N LEU A 141 1.57 13.33 -0.52
CA LEU A 141 0.95 14.61 -0.20
C LEU A 141 0.10 15.06 -1.40
N PRO A 142 -1.15 15.52 -1.19
CA PRO A 142 -1.94 16.08 -2.27
C PRO A 142 -1.18 17.26 -2.88
N GLU A 143 -1.00 17.28 -4.20
CA GLU A 143 -0.19 18.32 -4.88
C GLU A 143 -0.74 19.73 -4.62
N VAL A 144 -2.07 19.85 -4.48
CA VAL A 144 -2.76 21.09 -4.09
C VAL A 144 -2.39 21.52 -2.67
N VAL A 145 -2.24 20.57 -1.73
CA VAL A 145 -1.89 20.85 -0.33
C VAL A 145 -0.39 21.09 -0.17
N GLY A 146 0.47 20.32 -0.85
CA GLY A 146 1.92 20.52 -0.82
C GLY A 146 2.37 21.84 -1.44
N SER A 147 1.66 22.34 -2.45
CA SER A 147 1.92 23.67 -3.03
C SER A 147 1.20 24.80 -2.28
N THR A 148 0.00 24.59 -1.72
CA THR A 148 -0.70 25.63 -0.97
C THR A 148 -0.11 25.79 0.44
N LEU A 149 0.08 24.72 1.21
CA LEU A 149 0.58 24.80 2.60
C LEU A 149 2.03 25.27 2.70
N LYS A 150 2.87 25.03 1.68
CA LYS A 150 4.27 25.53 1.68
C LYS A 150 4.38 27.06 1.60
N TYR A 151 3.30 27.75 1.22
CA TYR A 151 3.32 29.21 0.99
C TYR A 151 2.17 29.95 1.70
N VAL A 152 1.37 29.28 2.54
CA VAL A 152 0.33 29.95 3.33
C VAL A 152 0.97 30.51 4.60
N ALA A 153 1.08 31.84 4.68
CA ALA A 153 1.18 32.55 5.94
C ALA A 153 -0.24 32.81 6.45
N PHE A 154 -0.57 32.29 7.63
CA PHE A 154 -1.86 32.58 8.25
C PHE A 154 -1.79 33.99 8.84
N GLN A 155 -2.80 34.81 8.52
CA GLN A 155 -2.93 36.18 9.01
C GLN A 155 -4.37 36.36 9.48
N THR A 156 -4.76 35.60 10.49
CA THR A 156 -6.09 35.69 11.09
C THR A 156 -6.25 36.94 11.95
N GLY A 157 -5.12 37.59 12.31
CA GLY A 157 -5.07 38.75 13.19
C GLY A 157 -4.99 38.37 14.68
N ASP A 158 -4.82 37.07 14.96
CA ASP A 158 -4.57 36.48 16.26
C ASP A 158 -3.28 35.65 16.14
N ASP A 159 -2.21 36.14 16.77
CA ASP A 159 -0.88 35.55 16.64
C ASP A 159 -0.83 34.10 17.20
N ASP A 160 -1.61 33.81 18.25
CA ASP A 160 -1.67 32.47 18.85
C ASP A 160 -2.40 31.49 17.92
N LEU A 161 -3.45 31.96 17.23
CA LEU A 161 -4.18 31.15 16.24
C LEU A 161 -3.32 30.89 15.00
N ASP A 162 -2.58 31.89 14.54
CA ASP A 162 -1.70 31.78 13.38
C ASP A 162 -0.56 30.76 13.69
N GLU A 163 0.06 30.81 14.88
CA GLU A 163 1.08 29.82 15.30
C GLU A 163 0.53 28.38 15.37
N LEU A 164 -0.69 28.21 15.88
CA LEU A 164 -1.34 26.90 15.95
C LEU A 164 -1.63 26.30 14.56
N LEU A 165 -2.06 27.13 13.61
CA LEU A 165 -2.35 26.71 12.25
C LEU A 165 -1.07 26.35 11.48
N GLU A 166 -0.01 27.13 11.66
CA GLU A 166 1.31 26.85 11.09
C GLU A 166 1.89 25.54 11.65
N GLY A 167 1.88 25.37 12.97
CA GLY A 167 2.36 24.14 13.61
C GLY A 167 1.53 22.89 13.26
N ALA A 168 0.22 23.03 13.04
CA ALA A 168 -0.62 21.93 12.54
C ALA A 168 -0.28 21.56 11.09
N CYS A 169 0.04 22.55 10.25
CA CYS A 169 0.45 22.31 8.86
C CYS A 169 1.85 21.67 8.79
N GLU A 170 2.80 22.07 9.64
CA GLU A 170 4.12 21.43 9.73
C GLU A 170 4.00 19.96 10.14
N LYS A 171 3.20 19.65 11.18
CA LYS A 171 2.92 18.27 11.61
C LYS A 171 2.23 17.42 10.53
N PHE A 172 1.41 18.05 9.68
CA PHE A 172 0.75 17.36 8.58
C PHE A 172 1.73 17.05 7.44
N LEU A 173 2.72 17.91 7.20
CA LEU A 173 3.72 17.77 6.14
C LEU A 173 4.89 16.86 6.52
N VAL A 174 5.24 16.79 7.81
CA VAL A 174 6.30 15.92 8.36
C VAL A 174 5.70 15.12 9.51
N PRO A 175 5.25 13.88 9.28
CA PRO A 175 4.81 13.01 10.36
C PRO A 175 6.05 12.46 11.09
N ASP A 176 6.04 12.54 12.42
CA ASP A 176 6.95 11.78 13.30
C ASP A 176 6.76 10.26 13.14
#